data_AF-A0A957HN16-F1
#
_entry.id   AF-A0A957HN16-F1
#
_cell.length_a   1.000
_cell.length_b   1.000
_cell.length_c   1.000
_cell.angle_alpha   90.00
_cell.angle_beta   90.00
_cell.angle_gamma   90.00
#
_symmetry.space_group_name_H-M   'P 1'
#
loop_
_entity.id
_entity.type
_entity.pdbx_description
1 polymer ?
#
loop_
_entity_poly.entity_id
_entity_poly.type
_entity_poly.pdbx_seq_one_letter_code
_entity_poly.pdbx_strand_id
1 'polypeptide(L)'
;MKANLITFTILFISLFPAISKGTHSSQSLPTADTDCTPAITIDVVPEMGSFDNLEGTVSCADPATHHVAVYIFTANGWWSKPTFANPLTLIQPDGSWNANYTTGGTDHLATMLIAFLVPDSYTPPLMGGGSTLPAELFANTLANDRVLRFSDFRWTVKQFDTPVGPGPNLFSGLPEDVWIDGNGRLHLTISQHNGQWFSTEVFTRETLGYGTYVFYTTGQLDQLDENIILGLFTWDNNAPANYYREIDIEIAKWGNP
;
A
#
# COMPACT_ATOMS: atom_id res chain seq x y z
N MET A 1 -11.03 -17.94 24.01
CA MET A 1 -11.31 -18.03 22.57
C MET A 1 -10.20 -17.28 21.86
N LYS A 2 -9.37 -17.95 21.05
CA LYS A 2 -8.40 -17.25 20.19
C LYS A 2 -9.20 -16.63 19.05
N ALA A 3 -9.15 -15.32 18.89
CA ALA A 3 -9.73 -14.65 17.73
C ALA A 3 -9.08 -15.25 16.47
N ASN A 4 -9.90 -15.71 15.52
CA ASN A 4 -9.42 -16.19 14.24
C ASN A 4 -9.13 -14.95 13.37
N LEU A 5 -7.86 -14.67 13.11
CA LEU A 5 -7.38 -13.47 12.43
C LEU A 5 -7.40 -13.67 10.91
N ILE A 6 -8.56 -13.54 10.29
CA ILE A 6 -8.75 -13.63 8.84
C ILE A 6 -8.76 -12.23 8.22
N THR A 7 -7.78 -11.92 7.38
CA THR A 7 -7.79 -10.75 6.49
C THR A 7 -8.40 -11.10 5.14
N PHE A 8 -9.02 -10.13 4.47
CA PHE A 8 -9.48 -10.27 3.09
C PHE A 8 -8.50 -9.64 2.13
N THR A 9 -8.22 -10.32 1.02
CA THR A 9 -7.30 -9.86 -0.01
C THR A 9 -7.99 -9.81 -1.36
N ILE A 10 -7.74 -8.71 -2.09
CA ILE A 10 -8.10 -8.55 -3.50
C ILE A 10 -6.80 -8.42 -4.27
N LEU A 11 -6.65 -9.23 -5.30
CA LEU A 11 -5.41 -9.43 -6.01
C LEU A 11 -5.64 -9.42 -7.52
N PHE A 12 -4.77 -8.73 -8.24
CA PHE A 12 -4.75 -8.74 -9.70
C PHE A 12 -3.33 -9.04 -10.18
N ILE A 13 -3.09 -10.25 -10.68
CA ILE A 13 -1.74 -10.75 -11.02
C ILE A 13 -1.56 -11.16 -12.47
N SER A 14 -0.32 -11.03 -12.95
CA SER A 14 0.13 -11.56 -14.24
C SER A 14 0.94 -12.86 -14.08
N LEU A 15 0.94 -13.72 -15.09
CA LEU A 15 1.72 -14.96 -15.17
C LEU A 15 3.03 -14.81 -15.96
N PHE A 16 3.44 -13.59 -16.35
CA PHE A 16 4.70 -13.41 -17.07
C PHE A 16 5.90 -13.66 -16.14
N PRO A 17 6.92 -14.45 -16.55
CA PRO A 17 8.14 -14.60 -15.78
C PRO A 17 8.87 -13.25 -15.72
N ALA A 18 9.32 -12.86 -14.52
CA ALA A 18 10.26 -11.76 -14.35
C ALA A 18 11.52 -12.04 -15.19
N ILE A 19 11.73 -11.32 -16.29
CA ILE A 19 12.96 -11.43 -17.08
C ILE A 19 14.06 -10.71 -16.30
N SER A 20 14.83 -11.48 -15.52
CA SER A 20 16.14 -11.06 -15.01
C SER A 20 17.22 -11.60 -15.95
N LYS A 21 17.84 -10.71 -16.73
CA LYS A 21 19.18 -10.95 -17.30
C LYS A 21 20.14 -9.94 -16.67
N GLY A 22 20.64 -10.26 -15.48
CA GLY A 22 21.74 -9.57 -14.83
C GLY A 22 22.82 -10.56 -14.41
N THR A 23 24.03 -10.39 -14.93
CA THR A 23 25.21 -11.20 -14.60
C THR A 23 25.67 -10.94 -13.16
N HIS A 24 25.76 -11.99 -12.34
CA HIS A 24 26.31 -11.93 -10.98
C HIS A 24 27.83 -11.78 -10.99
N SER A 25 28.33 -10.67 -10.48
CA SER A 25 29.72 -10.49 -10.06
C SER A 25 29.79 -10.75 -8.56
N SER A 26 30.50 -11.79 -8.14
CA SER A 26 30.78 -12.06 -6.74
C SER A 26 31.77 -11.03 -6.19
N GLN A 27 31.36 -10.24 -5.20
CA GLN A 27 32.27 -9.50 -4.35
C GLN A 27 32.02 -9.87 -2.88
N SER A 28 33.14 -10.06 -2.17
CA SER A 28 33.23 -10.53 -0.79
C SER A 28 32.64 -9.53 0.22
N LEU A 29 31.97 -10.07 1.23
CA LEU A 29 31.37 -9.38 2.37
C LEU A 29 32.41 -8.65 3.24
N PRO A 30 32.17 -7.38 3.64
CA PRO A 30 32.69 -6.83 4.87
C PRO A 30 31.66 -7.03 6.00
N THR A 31 32.13 -7.46 7.17
CA THR A 31 31.31 -7.61 8.39
C THR A 31 31.37 -6.33 9.24
N ALA A 32 30.19 -5.74 9.50
CA ALA A 32 29.83 -5.04 10.73
C ALA A 32 28.29 -4.89 10.77
N ASP A 33 27.72 -5.01 11.96
CA ASP A 33 26.33 -5.23 12.32
C ASP A 33 25.39 -4.05 11.98
N THR A 34 24.59 -4.12 10.89
CA THR A 34 23.45 -3.23 10.56
C THR A 34 22.59 -3.82 9.44
N ASP A 35 21.68 -4.75 9.74
CA ASP A 35 20.84 -5.42 8.72
C ASP A 35 19.35 -5.14 8.93
N CYS A 36 18.99 -3.86 9.01
CA CYS A 36 17.57 -3.49 9.05
C CYS A 36 17.27 -2.35 8.07
N THR A 37 16.30 -2.59 7.19
CA THR A 37 15.87 -1.66 6.14
C THR A 37 14.93 -0.60 6.75
N PRO A 38 15.12 0.70 6.43
CA PRO A 38 14.17 1.75 6.84
C PRO A 38 12.73 1.36 6.50
N ALA A 39 11.83 1.53 7.45
CA ALA A 39 10.41 1.25 7.26
C ALA A 39 9.56 2.29 8.01
N ILE A 40 8.35 2.47 7.51
CA ILE A 40 7.32 3.31 8.12
C ILE A 40 6.00 2.55 8.06
N THR A 41 5.19 2.69 9.10
CA THR A 41 3.81 2.23 9.14
C THR A 41 2.90 3.36 9.57
N ILE A 42 1.68 3.35 9.07
CA ILE A 42 0.53 4.03 9.66
C ILE A 42 -0.13 2.97 10.55
N ASP A 43 -0.06 3.10 11.87
CA ASP A 43 -0.60 2.11 12.80
C ASP A 43 -2.06 2.39 13.16
N VAL A 44 -2.39 3.68 13.32
CA VAL A 44 -3.74 4.15 13.63
C VAL A 44 -4.28 4.96 12.47
N VAL A 45 -5.37 4.45 11.88
CA VAL A 45 -6.16 5.13 10.86
C VAL A 45 -7.52 5.43 11.48
N PRO A 46 -7.82 6.69 11.83
CA PRO A 46 -9.06 7.08 12.51
C PRO A 46 -10.33 6.68 11.77
N GLU A 47 -11.49 6.72 12.40
CA GLU A 47 -12.76 6.50 11.68
C GLU A 47 -12.99 7.59 10.64
N MET A 48 -13.61 7.24 9.50
CA MET A 48 -13.98 8.25 8.51
C MET A 48 -14.96 9.24 9.14
N GLY A 49 -14.72 10.54 8.96
CA GLY A 49 -15.51 11.59 9.60
C GLY A 49 -14.99 12.10 10.95
N SER A 50 -14.05 11.38 11.56
CA SER A 50 -13.39 11.85 12.79
C SER A 50 -12.35 12.94 12.51
N PHE A 51 -11.89 13.59 13.58
CA PHE A 51 -10.82 14.59 13.59
C PHE A 51 -9.62 14.13 14.41
N ASP A 52 -9.54 12.83 14.68
CA ASP A 52 -8.39 12.24 15.37
C ASP A 52 -7.19 12.20 14.42
N ASN A 53 -6.00 12.07 14.98
CA ASN A 53 -4.76 12.10 14.22
C ASN A 53 -4.43 10.72 13.63
N LEU A 54 -3.64 10.73 12.56
CA LEU A 54 -2.92 9.52 12.15
C LEU A 54 -1.78 9.29 13.12
N GLU A 55 -1.52 8.02 13.42
CA GLU A 55 -0.38 7.61 14.22
C GLU A 55 0.34 6.47 13.52
N GLY A 56 1.63 6.37 13.76
CA GLY A 56 2.43 5.31 13.19
C GLY A 56 3.81 5.20 13.79
N THR A 57 4.61 4.30 13.24
CA THR A 57 5.97 4.05 13.69
C THR A 57 6.94 4.06 12.52
N VAL A 58 8.17 4.45 12.82
CA VAL A 58 9.33 4.36 11.93
C VAL A 58 10.36 3.46 12.59
N SER A 59 10.94 2.56 11.81
CA SER A 59 12.07 1.73 12.22
C SER A 59 13.25 1.92 11.28
N CYS A 60 14.47 1.74 11.80
CA CYS A 60 15.69 1.71 10.99
C CYS A 60 15.99 3.02 10.24
N ALA A 61 15.55 4.14 10.80
CA ALA A 61 15.94 5.48 10.40
C ALA A 61 16.10 6.36 11.65
N ASP A 62 17.00 7.34 11.59
CA ASP A 62 17.28 8.24 12.71
C ASP A 62 16.18 9.33 12.81
N PRO A 63 15.40 9.37 13.92
CA PRO A 63 14.34 10.37 14.11
C PRO A 63 14.81 11.82 14.09
N ALA A 64 16.10 12.08 14.33
CA ALA A 64 16.66 13.43 14.35
C ALA A 64 16.98 14.00 12.97
N THR A 65 17.04 13.15 11.93
CA THR A 65 17.43 13.51 10.55
C THR A 65 16.40 13.09 9.51
N HIS A 66 15.25 12.59 9.98
CA HIS A 66 14.15 12.13 9.15
C HIS A 66 12.81 12.65 9.67
N HIS A 67 11.87 12.76 8.74
CA HIS A 67 10.53 13.22 9.00
C HIS A 67 9.50 12.37 8.25
N VAL A 68 8.23 12.56 8.61
CA VAL A 68 7.10 11.95 7.88
C VAL A 68 6.38 13.00 7.06
N ALA A 69 6.32 12.79 5.75
CA ALA A 69 5.48 13.58 4.85
C ALA A 69 4.17 12.81 4.59
N VAL A 70 3.04 13.40 4.98
CA VAL A 70 1.72 12.78 4.81
C VAL A 70 0.98 13.42 3.64
N TYR A 71 0.37 12.59 2.81
CA TYR A 71 -0.55 13.03 1.77
C TYR A 71 -1.88 12.30 1.88
N ILE A 72 -2.96 13.05 1.65
CA ILE A 72 -4.31 12.48 1.63
C ILE A 72 -5.03 12.81 0.33
N PHE A 73 -5.85 11.90 -0.15
CA PHE A 73 -6.72 12.11 -1.30
C PHE A 73 -8.16 12.30 -0.83
N THR A 74 -8.75 13.43 -1.24
CA THR A 74 -10.16 13.75 -1.01
C THR A 74 -10.89 13.84 -2.35
N ALA A 75 -12.19 14.14 -2.33
CA ALA A 75 -12.95 14.44 -3.55
C ALA A 75 -12.33 15.57 -4.40
N ASN A 76 -11.47 16.42 -3.81
CA ASN A 76 -10.81 17.54 -4.47
C ASN A 76 -9.32 17.27 -4.80
N GLY A 77 -8.87 16.02 -4.77
CA GLY A 77 -7.49 15.66 -5.08
C GLY A 77 -6.58 15.47 -3.86
N TRP A 78 -5.28 15.47 -4.11
CA TRP A 78 -4.21 15.26 -3.13
C TRP A 78 -3.84 16.52 -2.35
N TRP A 79 -3.59 16.37 -1.06
CA TRP A 79 -3.25 17.45 -0.12
C TRP A 79 -2.08 17.05 0.78
N SER A 80 -1.13 17.95 0.98
CA SER A 80 -0.04 17.77 1.96
C SER A 80 -0.54 18.02 3.38
N LYS A 81 -0.07 17.18 4.31
CA LYS A 81 -0.41 17.22 5.73
C LYS A 81 0.84 17.19 6.63
N PRO A 82 0.82 17.84 7.82
CA PRO A 82 -0.36 18.43 8.46
C PRO A 82 -0.94 19.66 7.75
N THR A 83 -0.10 20.53 7.20
CA THR A 83 -0.57 21.70 6.44
C THR A 83 0.34 21.97 5.25
N PHE A 84 -0.12 22.77 4.29
CA PHE A 84 0.71 23.22 3.18
C PHE A 84 1.95 24.01 3.65
N ALA A 85 1.80 24.82 4.71
CA ALA A 85 2.90 25.65 5.24
C ALA A 85 3.90 24.84 6.10
N ASN A 86 3.42 23.81 6.78
CA ASN A 86 4.22 22.91 7.61
C ASN A 86 3.84 21.46 7.26
N PRO A 87 4.47 20.87 6.22
CA PRO A 87 4.08 19.58 5.63
C PRO A 87 4.82 18.37 6.23
N LEU A 88 5.73 18.60 7.17
CA LEU A 88 6.55 17.54 7.78
C LEU A 88 6.10 17.30 9.21
N THR A 89 5.94 16.02 9.56
CA THR A 89 5.65 15.53 10.90
C THR A 89 6.93 15.02 11.54
N LEU A 90 7.16 15.40 12.80
CA LEU A 90 8.32 14.95 13.58
C LEU A 90 8.19 13.47 13.95
N ILE A 91 9.32 12.77 13.99
CA ILE A 91 9.45 11.42 14.53
C ILE A 91 10.01 11.55 15.95
N GLN A 92 9.39 10.87 16.91
CA GLN A 92 9.84 10.85 18.30
C GLN A 92 11.07 9.92 18.46
N PRO A 93 11.86 10.06 19.55
CA PRO A 93 13.02 9.18 19.78
C PRO A 93 12.72 7.69 19.86
N ASP A 94 11.47 7.31 20.17
CA ASP A 94 11.00 5.92 20.17
C ASP A 94 10.50 5.43 18.80
N GLY A 95 10.62 6.26 17.76
CA GLY A 95 10.18 5.98 16.40
C GLY A 95 8.71 6.31 16.13
N SER A 96 7.93 6.70 17.15
CA SER A 96 6.51 7.05 16.94
C SER A 96 6.36 8.40 16.22
N TRP A 97 5.30 8.53 15.43
CA TRP A 97 4.89 9.80 14.82
C TRP A 97 3.38 9.98 14.90
N ASN A 98 2.94 11.24 14.94
CA ASN A 98 1.53 11.61 15.07
C ASN A 98 1.24 12.84 14.19
N ALA A 99 0.34 12.69 13.21
CA ALA A 99 0.03 13.73 12.23
C ALA A 99 -1.45 14.10 12.26
N ASN A 100 -1.75 15.38 12.52
CA ASN A 100 -3.09 15.93 12.27
C ASN A 100 -3.31 16.06 10.76
N TYR A 101 -4.12 15.16 10.20
CA TYR A 101 -4.45 15.17 8.77
C TYR A 101 -5.74 15.95 8.45
N THR A 102 -6.52 16.35 9.46
CA THR A 102 -7.83 16.99 9.32
C THR A 102 -7.76 18.50 9.55
N THR A 103 -6.91 19.18 8.78
CA THR A 103 -6.61 20.61 8.95
C THR A 103 -7.37 21.53 7.99
N GLY A 104 -8.20 20.98 7.11
CA GLY A 104 -8.99 21.73 6.14
C GLY A 104 -10.18 20.98 5.56
N GLY A 105 -11.14 21.75 5.04
CA GLY A 105 -12.23 21.32 4.18
C GLY A 105 -12.80 19.92 4.48
N THR A 106 -12.56 18.99 3.56
CA THR A 106 -13.10 17.63 3.55
C THR A 106 -12.06 16.56 3.89
N ASP A 107 -10.99 16.92 4.59
CA ASP A 107 -9.89 16.00 4.92
C ASP A 107 -10.35 14.75 5.67
N HIS A 108 -11.30 14.90 6.59
CA HIS A 108 -11.89 13.81 7.39
C HIS A 108 -12.58 12.74 6.53
N LEU A 109 -12.84 13.03 5.24
CA LEU A 109 -13.43 12.13 4.25
C LEU A 109 -12.38 11.53 3.28
N ALA A 110 -11.09 11.68 3.57
CA ALA A 110 -10.05 11.17 2.68
C ALA A 110 -10.17 9.65 2.46
N THR A 111 -10.18 9.25 1.19
CA THR A 111 -10.30 7.84 0.77
C THR A 111 -8.96 7.15 0.61
N MET A 112 -7.88 7.94 0.46
CA MET A 112 -6.51 7.41 0.41
C MET A 112 -5.60 8.22 1.31
N LEU A 113 -4.74 7.54 2.04
CA LEU A 113 -3.72 8.12 2.91
C LEU A 113 -2.38 7.47 2.60
N ILE A 114 -1.32 8.26 2.54
CA ILE A 114 0.04 7.76 2.37
C ILE A 114 0.99 8.56 3.25
N ALA A 115 1.89 7.86 3.92
CA ALA A 115 2.96 8.43 4.73
C ALA A 115 4.29 8.04 4.11
N PHE A 116 5.17 9.02 3.89
CA PHE A 116 6.51 8.82 3.38
C PHE A 116 7.54 9.14 4.44
N LEU A 117 8.54 8.27 4.57
CA LEU A 117 9.74 8.53 5.36
C LEU A 117 10.76 9.30 4.50
N VAL A 118 10.99 10.57 4.86
CA VAL A 118 11.86 11.49 4.11
C VAL A 118 13.09 11.89 4.94
N PRO A 119 14.29 11.99 4.35
CA PRO A 119 15.44 12.60 5.00
C PRO A 119 15.36 14.14 4.94
N ASP A 120 16.04 14.83 5.87
CA ASP A 120 16.09 16.31 5.91
C ASP A 120 16.66 16.96 4.64
N SER A 121 17.46 16.21 3.88
CA SER A 121 18.02 16.67 2.61
C SER A 121 16.99 16.76 1.49
N TYR A 122 15.81 16.17 1.66
CA TYR A 122 14.74 16.13 0.67
C TYR A 122 13.59 17.04 1.07
N THR A 123 13.24 17.97 0.18
CA THR A 123 12.02 18.78 0.32
C THR A 123 10.89 18.14 -0.49
N PRO A 124 9.89 17.52 0.17
CA PRO A 124 8.84 16.83 -0.55
C PRO A 124 7.91 17.84 -1.25
N PRO A 125 7.42 17.53 -2.47
CA PRO A 125 6.56 18.42 -3.24
C PRO A 125 5.24 18.69 -2.52
N LEU A 126 4.82 19.95 -2.50
CA LEU A 126 3.58 20.36 -1.85
C LEU A 126 2.36 20.07 -2.73
N MET A 127 1.29 19.58 -2.13
CA MET A 127 0.02 19.27 -2.80
C MET A 127 -1.12 20.10 -2.23
N GLY A 128 -1.91 20.69 -3.14
CA GLY A 128 -3.04 21.57 -2.85
C GLY A 128 -4.23 21.34 -3.77
N GLY A 129 -4.62 20.07 -3.97
CA GLY A 129 -5.71 19.66 -4.86
C GLY A 129 -5.26 19.07 -6.21
N GLY A 130 -4.03 18.55 -6.29
CA GLY A 130 -3.54 17.90 -7.51
C GLY A 130 -4.18 16.53 -7.74
N SER A 131 -4.34 16.12 -9.00
CA SER A 131 -4.98 14.84 -9.37
C SER A 131 -4.09 13.62 -9.15
N THR A 132 -2.76 13.79 -9.20
CA THR A 132 -1.77 12.72 -9.07
C THR A 132 -0.69 13.12 -8.07
N LEU A 133 -0.10 12.14 -7.39
CA LEU A 133 1.12 12.39 -6.61
C LEU A 133 2.34 12.48 -7.53
N PRO A 134 3.31 13.37 -7.24
CA PRO A 134 4.55 13.40 -8.00
C PRO A 134 5.36 12.11 -7.84
N ALA A 135 5.75 11.50 -8.96
CA ALA A 135 6.54 10.25 -8.96
C ALA A 135 7.88 10.38 -8.20
N GLU A 136 8.42 11.60 -8.09
CA GLU A 136 9.65 11.88 -7.34
C GLU A 136 9.53 11.55 -5.83
N LEU A 137 8.33 11.52 -5.27
CA LEU A 137 8.13 11.07 -3.88
C LEU A 137 8.59 9.62 -3.71
N PHE A 138 8.18 8.74 -4.61
CA PHE A 138 8.53 7.32 -4.55
C PHE A 138 10.02 7.06 -4.85
N ALA A 139 10.67 7.95 -5.60
CA ALA A 139 12.09 7.81 -5.96
C ALA A 139 13.05 8.37 -4.89
N ASN A 140 12.62 9.32 -4.07
CA ASN A 140 13.49 10.06 -3.14
C ASN A 140 13.15 9.80 -1.65
N THR A 141 12.26 8.87 -1.37
CA THR A 141 11.87 8.47 0.00
C THR A 141 12.47 7.12 0.36
N LEU A 142 12.66 6.87 1.64
CA LEU A 142 13.25 5.62 2.12
C LEU A 142 12.21 4.50 2.26
N ALA A 143 10.97 4.86 2.59
CA ALA A 143 9.86 3.95 2.76
C ALA A 143 8.54 4.72 2.66
N ASN A 144 7.45 3.99 2.38
CA ASN A 144 6.11 4.52 2.48
C ASN A 144 5.12 3.46 2.97
N ASP A 145 4.03 3.89 3.60
CA ASP A 145 2.87 3.05 3.90
C ASP A 145 1.59 3.74 3.41
N ARG A 146 0.70 2.94 2.83
CA ARG A 146 -0.47 3.42 2.08
C ARG A 146 -1.74 2.68 2.47
N VAL A 147 -2.78 3.46 2.72
CA VAL A 147 -4.10 2.98 3.16
C VAL A 147 -5.19 3.50 2.25
N LEU A 148 -6.13 2.61 1.92
CA LEU A 148 -7.39 2.95 1.24
C LEU A 148 -8.56 2.76 2.20
N ARG A 149 -9.61 3.57 2.02
CA ARG A 149 -10.91 3.37 2.66
C ARG A 149 -11.94 2.98 1.61
N PHE A 150 -12.44 1.76 1.71
CA PHE A 150 -13.37 1.21 0.73
C PHE A 150 -14.31 0.22 1.40
N SER A 151 -15.60 0.34 1.08
CA SER A 151 -16.66 -0.53 1.60
C SER A 151 -16.65 -0.63 3.14
N ASP A 152 -16.46 0.50 3.82
CA ASP A 152 -16.37 0.62 5.29
C ASP A 152 -15.16 -0.05 5.96
N PHE A 153 -14.21 -0.56 5.17
CA PHE A 153 -12.97 -1.15 5.66
C PHE A 153 -11.76 -0.29 5.33
N ARG A 154 -10.69 -0.52 6.09
CA ARG A 154 -9.35 0.00 5.81
C ARG A 154 -8.53 -1.07 5.13
N TRP A 155 -7.94 -0.73 4.00
CA TRP A 155 -7.15 -1.64 3.18
C TRP A 155 -5.71 -1.16 3.13
N THR A 156 -4.77 -2.06 3.42
CA THR A 156 -3.35 -1.84 3.15
C THR A 156 -3.07 -2.17 1.68
N VAL A 157 -2.26 -1.34 1.02
CA VAL A 157 -1.78 -1.61 -0.34
C VAL A 157 -0.44 -2.35 -0.24
N LYS A 158 -0.35 -3.52 -0.85
CA LYS A 158 0.91 -4.27 -0.92
C LYS A 158 1.83 -3.66 -1.97
N GLN A 159 3.11 -3.52 -1.62
CA GLN A 159 4.11 -2.94 -2.51
C GLN A 159 5.44 -3.70 -2.39
N PHE A 160 5.97 -4.18 -3.51
CA PHE A 160 7.26 -4.85 -3.61
C PHE A 160 7.88 -4.64 -4.99
N ASP A 161 9.11 -4.13 -5.01
CA ASP A 161 9.97 -3.98 -6.19
C ASP A 161 10.82 -5.24 -6.49
N THR A 162 10.73 -6.23 -5.60
CA THR A 162 11.33 -7.55 -5.74
C THR A 162 10.23 -8.61 -5.90
N PRO A 163 10.47 -9.69 -6.68
CA PRO A 163 9.46 -10.72 -6.89
C PRO A 163 9.02 -11.38 -5.59
N VAL A 164 7.73 -11.31 -5.28
CA VAL A 164 7.10 -11.97 -4.14
C VAL A 164 5.80 -12.66 -4.55
N GLY A 165 5.35 -13.56 -3.69
CA GLY A 165 4.11 -14.31 -3.90
C GLY A 165 2.86 -13.42 -3.90
N PRO A 166 1.77 -13.87 -4.54
CA PRO A 166 1.67 -15.12 -5.32
C PRO A 166 2.36 -15.05 -6.69
N GLY A 167 2.96 -16.17 -7.10
CA GLY A 167 3.88 -16.20 -8.25
C GLY A 167 5.14 -15.34 -8.02
N PRO A 168 5.99 -15.13 -9.03
CA PRO A 168 7.11 -14.18 -8.96
C PRO A 168 6.66 -12.78 -9.42
N ASN A 169 5.67 -12.18 -8.73
CA ASN A 169 5.11 -10.87 -9.11
C ASN A 169 5.82 -9.70 -8.43
N LEU A 170 5.91 -8.57 -9.14
CA LEU A 170 6.16 -7.26 -8.53
C LEU A 170 4.82 -6.63 -8.17
N PHE A 171 4.78 -5.83 -7.11
CA PHE A 171 3.55 -5.19 -6.63
C PHE A 171 3.69 -3.67 -6.59
N SER A 172 2.83 -2.99 -7.35
CA SER A 172 2.79 -1.53 -7.34
C SER A 172 1.93 -1.02 -6.19
N GLY A 173 2.48 -0.06 -5.45
CA GLY A 173 1.73 0.75 -4.48
C GLY A 173 1.28 2.10 -5.04
N LEU A 174 1.52 2.39 -6.33
CA LEU A 174 1.29 3.72 -6.90
C LEU A 174 -0.21 4.10 -6.90
N PRO A 175 -0.55 5.37 -6.63
CA PRO A 175 -1.94 5.84 -6.65
C PRO A 175 -2.68 5.63 -7.96
N GLU A 176 -1.99 5.62 -9.08
CA GLU A 176 -2.55 5.39 -10.41
C GLU A 176 -2.82 3.92 -10.73
N ASP A 177 -2.29 2.98 -9.94
CA ASP A 177 -2.50 1.54 -10.16
C ASP A 177 -3.54 0.95 -9.20
N VAL A 178 -3.73 1.58 -8.04
CA VAL A 178 -4.75 1.19 -7.07
C VAL A 178 -5.43 2.45 -6.54
N TRP A 179 -6.73 2.64 -6.79
CA TRP A 179 -7.44 3.84 -6.31
C TRP A 179 -8.93 3.64 -6.09
N ILE A 180 -9.57 4.60 -5.42
CA ILE A 180 -11.02 4.73 -5.33
C ILE A 180 -11.47 5.82 -6.31
N ASP A 181 -12.33 5.48 -7.27
CA ASP A 181 -12.85 6.46 -8.23
C ASP A 181 -13.95 7.36 -7.63
N GLY A 182 -14.38 8.37 -8.40
CA GLY A 182 -15.43 9.29 -7.98
C GLY A 182 -16.82 8.65 -7.78
N ASN A 183 -17.02 7.41 -8.19
CA ASN A 183 -18.23 6.62 -7.94
C ASN A 183 -18.08 5.70 -6.72
N GLY A 184 -16.96 5.78 -5.98
CA GLY A 184 -16.67 4.95 -4.83
C GLY A 184 -16.26 3.52 -5.17
N ARG A 185 -15.77 3.25 -6.40
CA ARG A 185 -15.30 1.91 -6.81
C ARG A 185 -13.80 1.78 -6.60
N LEU A 186 -13.38 0.66 -6.05
CA LEU A 186 -11.97 0.26 -5.98
C LEU A 186 -11.50 -0.26 -7.34
N HIS A 187 -10.37 0.28 -7.82
CA HIS A 187 -9.69 -0.14 -9.03
C HIS A 187 -8.32 -0.72 -8.68
N LEU A 188 -7.97 -1.82 -9.33
CA LEU A 188 -6.67 -2.49 -9.29
C LEU A 188 -6.25 -2.74 -10.74
N THR A 189 -4.98 -2.53 -11.05
CA THR A 189 -4.44 -2.72 -12.41
C THR A 189 -3.26 -3.69 -12.43
N ILE A 190 -2.94 -4.17 -13.62
CA ILE A 190 -1.60 -4.66 -13.96
C ILE A 190 -1.02 -3.64 -14.92
N SER A 191 0.07 -2.99 -14.54
CA SER A 191 0.64 -1.85 -15.24
C SER A 191 2.12 -2.08 -15.53
N GLN A 192 2.61 -1.54 -16.65
CA GLN A 192 4.03 -1.58 -16.95
C GLN A 192 4.70 -0.27 -16.52
N HIS A 193 5.71 -0.36 -15.66
CA HIS A 193 6.54 0.75 -15.21
C HIS A 193 8.00 0.46 -15.52
N ASN A 194 8.68 1.36 -16.23
CA ASN A 194 10.09 1.21 -16.62
C ASN A 194 10.43 -0.14 -17.29
N GLY A 195 9.49 -0.67 -18.09
CA GLY A 195 9.65 -1.94 -18.80
C GLY A 195 9.36 -3.20 -17.97
N GLN A 196 9.01 -3.07 -16.69
CA GLN A 196 8.61 -4.18 -15.82
C GLN A 196 7.10 -4.16 -15.57
N TRP A 197 6.49 -5.34 -15.51
CA TRP A 197 5.07 -5.49 -15.16
C TRP A 197 4.91 -5.54 -13.65
N PHE A 198 3.99 -4.73 -13.14
CA PHE A 198 3.58 -4.70 -11.75
C PHE A 198 2.12 -5.11 -11.63
N SER A 199 1.88 -6.04 -10.72
CA SER A 199 0.58 -6.47 -10.24
C SER A 199 0.13 -5.57 -9.09
N THR A 200 -1.10 -5.74 -8.64
CA THR A 200 -1.63 -4.98 -7.49
C THR A 200 -2.36 -5.88 -6.53
N GLU A 201 -2.25 -5.58 -5.23
CA GLU A 201 -2.89 -6.34 -4.17
C GLU A 201 -3.23 -5.40 -3.01
N VAL A 202 -4.42 -5.57 -2.47
CA VAL A 202 -4.87 -4.89 -1.25
C VAL A 202 -5.43 -5.90 -0.27
N PHE A 203 -5.24 -5.67 1.03
CA PHE A 203 -5.79 -6.52 2.07
C PHE A 203 -6.34 -5.73 3.25
N THR A 204 -7.40 -6.24 3.90
CA THR A 204 -8.02 -5.56 5.04
C THR A 204 -7.07 -5.49 6.23
N ARG A 205 -7.08 -4.34 6.91
CA ARG A 205 -6.36 -4.16 8.18
C ARG A 205 -7.09 -4.85 9.33
N GLU A 206 -8.43 -4.83 9.27
CA GLU A 206 -9.25 -5.54 10.23
C GLU A 206 -9.30 -7.04 9.92
N THR A 207 -9.39 -7.82 10.99
CA THR A 207 -9.84 -9.20 10.96
C THR A 207 -11.36 -9.24 10.88
N LEU A 208 -11.92 -9.97 9.91
CA LEU A 208 -13.38 -10.00 9.72
C LEU A 208 -14.07 -11.23 10.34
N GLY A 209 -13.34 -12.33 10.55
CA GLY A 209 -13.84 -13.54 11.22
C GLY A 209 -14.81 -14.38 10.37
N TYR A 210 -15.84 -14.96 10.99
CA TYR A 210 -16.87 -15.72 10.25
C TYR A 210 -18.00 -14.79 9.81
N GLY A 211 -18.46 -14.95 8.57
CA GLY A 211 -19.55 -14.15 8.03
C GLY A 211 -19.82 -14.47 6.56
N THR A 212 -20.71 -13.69 5.97
CA THR A 212 -20.95 -13.72 4.52
C THR A 212 -20.15 -12.60 3.88
N TYR A 213 -19.33 -12.96 2.90
CA TYR A 213 -18.50 -12.04 2.14
C TYR A 213 -19.01 -11.98 0.71
N VAL A 214 -19.27 -10.76 0.21
CA VAL A 214 -19.87 -10.53 -1.10
C VAL A 214 -19.02 -9.54 -1.87
N PHE A 215 -18.63 -9.92 -3.09
CA PHE A 215 -17.93 -9.03 -4.01
C PHE A 215 -18.86 -8.62 -5.14
N TYR A 216 -18.89 -7.31 -5.40
CA TYR A 216 -19.55 -6.74 -6.57
C TYR A 216 -18.47 -6.25 -7.52
N THR A 217 -18.28 -6.97 -8.62
CA THR A 217 -17.31 -6.63 -9.65
C THR A 217 -18.00 -5.96 -10.84
N THR A 218 -17.33 -4.99 -11.46
CA THR A 218 -17.78 -4.37 -12.72
C THR A 218 -16.71 -4.57 -13.78
N GLY A 219 -17.09 -5.05 -14.96
CA GLY A 219 -16.17 -5.22 -16.08
C GLY A 219 -16.44 -6.49 -16.89
N GLN A 220 -15.64 -6.68 -17.94
CA GLN A 220 -15.67 -7.86 -18.81
C GLN A 220 -14.71 -8.92 -18.25
N LEU A 221 -15.03 -9.49 -17.10
CA LEU A 221 -14.18 -10.50 -16.45
C LEU A 221 -14.06 -11.79 -17.29
N ASP A 222 -15.01 -12.02 -18.18
CA ASP A 222 -14.98 -13.05 -19.22
C ASP A 222 -13.95 -12.76 -20.32
N GLN A 223 -13.40 -11.55 -20.38
CA GLN A 223 -12.44 -11.10 -21.39
C GLN A 223 -11.05 -10.82 -20.83
N LEU A 224 -10.75 -11.23 -19.59
CA LEU A 224 -9.38 -11.17 -19.07
C LEU A 224 -8.38 -11.85 -20.03
N ASP A 225 -7.16 -11.32 -20.08
CA ASP A 225 -6.05 -11.95 -20.78
C ASP A 225 -5.79 -13.34 -20.16
N GLU A 226 -5.31 -14.28 -20.96
CA GLU A 226 -5.06 -15.66 -20.52
C GLU A 226 -3.99 -15.77 -19.43
N ASN A 227 -3.14 -14.74 -19.31
CA ASN A 227 -2.08 -14.65 -18.32
C ASN A 227 -2.48 -13.85 -17.06
N ILE A 228 -3.76 -13.52 -16.89
CA ILE A 228 -4.25 -12.71 -15.77
C ILE A 228 -5.18 -13.52 -14.86
N ILE A 229 -5.00 -13.35 -13.55
CA ILE A 229 -5.89 -13.89 -12.51
C ILE A 229 -6.38 -12.72 -11.64
N LEU A 230 -7.70 -12.63 -11.48
CA LEU A 230 -8.34 -11.89 -10.39
C LEU A 230 -8.55 -12.84 -9.22
N GLY A 231 -7.88 -12.60 -8.10
CA GLY A 231 -8.06 -13.34 -6.85
C GLY A 231 -8.85 -12.52 -5.82
N LEU A 232 -9.85 -13.14 -5.21
CA LEU A 232 -10.64 -12.60 -4.11
C LEU A 232 -10.67 -13.65 -3.01
N PHE A 233 -9.95 -13.42 -1.91
CA PHE A 233 -9.69 -14.52 -0.97
C PHE A 233 -9.55 -14.08 0.48
N THR A 234 -9.64 -15.06 1.38
CA THR A 234 -9.29 -14.91 2.80
C THR A 234 -7.88 -15.41 3.08
N TRP A 235 -7.17 -14.80 4.02
CA TRP A 235 -5.86 -15.28 4.46
C TRP A 235 -5.65 -15.06 5.97
N ASP A 236 -5.14 -16.05 6.69
CA ASP A 236 -4.80 -16.00 8.13
C ASP A 236 -3.31 -16.34 8.32
N ASN A 237 -2.48 -15.29 8.41
CA ASN A 237 -1.05 -15.39 8.68
C ASN A 237 -0.71 -16.16 9.97
N ASN A 238 -1.66 -16.28 10.90
CA ASN A 238 -1.46 -16.95 12.19
C ASN A 238 -1.86 -18.44 12.16
N ALA A 239 -2.33 -18.95 11.02
CA ALA A 239 -2.78 -20.33 10.88
C ALA A 239 -1.99 -21.16 9.84
N PRO A 240 -0.64 -21.14 9.82
CA PRO A 240 0.14 -21.91 8.85
C PRO A 240 -0.12 -23.42 8.95
N ALA A 241 -0.38 -23.93 10.16
CA ALA A 241 -0.76 -25.33 10.39
C ALA A 241 -2.15 -25.71 9.82
N ASN A 242 -2.93 -24.73 9.37
CA ASN A 242 -4.23 -24.92 8.73
C ASN A 242 -4.24 -24.32 7.31
N TYR A 243 -3.09 -24.33 6.61
CA TYR A 243 -2.96 -23.79 5.27
C TYR A 243 -3.47 -22.34 5.17
N TYR A 244 -3.14 -21.53 6.17
CA TYR A 244 -3.55 -20.13 6.27
C TYR A 244 -5.06 -19.88 6.25
N ARG A 245 -5.89 -20.92 6.41
CA ARG A 245 -7.37 -20.83 6.40
C ARG A 245 -7.90 -20.01 5.22
N GLU A 246 -7.37 -20.32 4.07
CA GLU A 246 -7.67 -19.66 2.81
C GLU A 246 -8.97 -20.18 2.17
N ILE A 247 -9.71 -19.26 1.56
CA ILE A 247 -10.92 -19.51 0.77
C ILE A 247 -10.85 -18.56 -0.41
N ASP A 248 -10.82 -19.12 -1.61
CA ASP A 248 -10.56 -18.36 -2.84
C ASP A 248 -11.78 -18.28 -3.76
N ILE A 249 -11.91 -17.13 -4.41
CA ILE A 249 -12.65 -16.96 -5.66
C ILE A 249 -11.64 -16.42 -6.67
N GLU A 250 -11.27 -17.27 -7.63
CA GLU A 250 -10.36 -16.91 -8.72
C GLU A 250 -11.09 -16.83 -10.04
N ILE A 251 -10.85 -15.75 -10.80
CA ILE A 251 -11.40 -15.55 -12.12
C ILE A 251 -10.25 -15.39 -13.11
N ALA A 252 -10.12 -16.38 -14.01
CA ALA A 252 -9.09 -16.43 -15.03
C ALA A 252 -9.53 -17.32 -16.20
N LYS A 253 -8.90 -17.12 -17.37
CA LYS A 253 -9.04 -18.05 -18.51
C LYS A 253 -8.07 -19.23 -18.45
N TRP A 254 -7.04 -19.13 -17.60
CA TRP A 254 -5.98 -20.12 -17.43
C TRP A 254 -5.32 -20.46 -18.78
N GLY A 255 -4.38 -19.62 -19.22
CA GLY A 255 -3.57 -19.90 -20.42
C GLY A 255 -2.84 -21.24 -20.32
N ASN A 256 -2.36 -21.76 -21.46
CA ASN A 256 -1.45 -22.91 -21.44
C ASN A 256 -0.04 -22.40 -21.04
N PRO A 257 0.50 -22.83 -19.88
CA PRO A 257 1.81 -22.40 -19.40
C PRO A 257 2.97 -22.86 -20.29
#